data_AF-A0A950NLY4-F1
#
_entry.id   AF-A0A950NLY4-F1
#
_cell.length_a   1.000
_cell.length_b   1.000
_cell.length_c   1.000
_cell.angle_alpha   90.00
_cell.angle_beta   90.00
_cell.angle_gamma   90.00
#
_symmetry.space_group_name_H-M   'P 1'
#
loop_
_entity.id
_entity.type
_entity.pdbx_description
1 polymer ?
#
loop_
_entity_poly.entity_id
_entity_poly.type
_entity_poly.pdbx_seq_one_letter_code
_entity_poly.pdbx_strand_id
1 'polypeptide(L)'
;MSEWRTPRLPPDPGRVSPERIDVDVAVVGAGYAGLTAARRLQQAGTSVAVLEARDRVGGRIWTYRLGDGTPVDRGGAWLGPRHDAAFRLARETGVTTYKTWVKGAHLLVDGDRVRRYTGLIPKISPLAVLTIALAQARVDRLAKRVPLDDPWSAPRAAEWDARTVGSFLERSGISSQLGRDLFEMAVRGLFADDLNDVSFLHLLFLVRAHGSISTLFSIENGAQENLVD
;
A
#
# COMPACT_ATOMS: atom_id res chain seq x y z
N MET A 1 -13.45 17.85 -34.14
CA MET A 1 -12.67 16.84 -33.40
C MET A 1 -12.55 15.62 -34.31
N SER A 2 -11.38 15.39 -34.89
CA SER A 2 -11.16 14.26 -35.81
C SER A 2 -11.11 12.95 -35.03
N GLU A 3 -11.91 11.97 -35.43
CA GLU A 3 -11.91 10.62 -34.86
C GLU A 3 -10.49 10.02 -34.93
N TRP A 4 -9.90 9.72 -33.78
CA TRP A 4 -8.71 8.89 -33.70
C TRP A 4 -9.06 7.47 -34.15
N ARG A 5 -8.61 7.07 -35.33
CA ARG A 5 -8.74 5.69 -35.82
C ARG A 5 -7.48 4.93 -35.46
N THR A 6 -7.58 3.94 -34.58
CA THR A 6 -6.50 3.02 -34.25
C THR A 6 -5.95 2.41 -35.55
N PRO A 7 -4.64 2.55 -35.86
CA PRO A 7 -4.05 1.93 -37.03
C PRO A 7 -4.24 0.41 -36.94
N ARG A 8 -4.89 -0.20 -37.94
CA ARG A 8 -4.91 -1.66 -38.05
C ARG A 8 -3.53 -2.09 -38.50
N LEU A 9 -2.76 -2.66 -37.59
CA LEU A 9 -1.53 -3.36 -37.95
C LEU A 9 -1.88 -4.48 -38.95
N PRO A 10 -1.05 -4.73 -39.97
CA PRO A 10 -1.23 -5.86 -40.87
C PRO A 10 -1.31 -7.16 -40.06
N PRO A 11 -2.16 -8.11 -40.45
CA PRO A 11 -2.17 -9.42 -39.81
C PRO A 11 -0.80 -10.08 -39.98
N ASP A 12 -0.18 -10.47 -38.86
CA ASP A 12 1.08 -11.21 -38.85
C ASP A 12 0.82 -12.61 -39.45
N PRO A 13 1.47 -12.97 -40.57
CA PRO A 13 1.26 -14.24 -41.27
C PRO A 13 1.69 -15.48 -40.46
N GLY A 14 2.40 -15.30 -39.33
CA GLY A 14 2.74 -16.37 -38.38
C GLY A 14 1.78 -16.49 -37.20
N ARG A 15 0.75 -15.64 -37.10
CA ARG A 15 -0.19 -15.64 -35.98
C ARG A 15 -1.14 -16.82 -36.13
N VAL A 16 -0.85 -17.90 -35.40
CA VAL A 16 -1.85 -18.95 -35.10
C VAL A 16 -3.11 -18.22 -34.65
N SER A 17 -4.25 -18.51 -35.28
CA SER A 17 -5.54 -17.98 -34.83
C SER A 17 -5.62 -18.24 -33.33
N PRO A 18 -5.74 -17.21 -32.47
CA PRO A 18 -5.70 -17.41 -31.04
C PRO A 18 -6.74 -18.47 -30.70
N GLU A 19 -6.32 -19.49 -29.94
CA GLU A 19 -7.20 -20.54 -29.48
C GLU A 19 -8.42 -19.86 -28.84
N ARG A 20 -9.61 -20.14 -29.39
CA ARG A 20 -10.83 -19.54 -28.89
C ARG A 20 -11.17 -20.23 -27.58
N ILE A 21 -11.05 -19.49 -26.49
CA ILE A 21 -11.43 -19.94 -25.15
C ILE A 21 -12.83 -19.39 -24.87
N ASP A 22 -13.83 -20.27 -24.82
CA ASP A 22 -15.20 -19.93 -24.41
C ASP A 22 -15.35 -20.14 -22.89
N VAL A 23 -15.64 -19.06 -22.14
CA VAL A 23 -15.84 -19.05 -20.67
C VAL A 23 -16.93 -18.04 -20.30
N ASP A 24 -17.54 -18.20 -19.12
CA ASP A 24 -18.54 -17.27 -18.58
C ASP A 24 -17.91 -15.94 -18.18
N VAL A 25 -16.70 -15.98 -17.58
CA VAL A 25 -16.00 -14.80 -17.07
C VAL A 25 -14.53 -14.81 -17.48
N ALA A 26 -14.06 -13.70 -18.04
CA ALA A 26 -12.64 -13.42 -18.23
C ALA A 26 -12.13 -12.46 -17.14
N VAL A 27 -11.11 -12.88 -16.39
CA VAL A 27 -10.42 -12.04 -15.40
C VAL A 27 -9.12 -11.52 -16.01
N VAL A 28 -8.98 -10.20 -16.10
CA VAL A 28 -7.77 -9.55 -16.62
C VAL A 28 -6.80 -9.25 -15.48
N GLY A 29 -5.65 -9.92 -15.48
CA GLY A 29 -4.57 -9.79 -14.51
C GLY A 29 -4.56 -10.89 -13.45
N ALA A 30 -3.46 -11.65 -13.37
CA ALA A 30 -3.22 -12.71 -12.39
C ALA A 30 -2.47 -12.19 -11.13
N GLY A 31 -2.85 -11.02 -10.64
CA GLY A 31 -2.47 -10.55 -9.29
C GLY A 31 -3.38 -11.12 -8.19
N TYR A 32 -3.14 -10.79 -6.91
CA TYR A 32 -3.98 -11.28 -5.80
C TYR A 32 -5.48 -11.05 -6.01
N ALA A 33 -5.87 -9.85 -6.46
CA ALA A 33 -7.28 -9.53 -6.70
C ALA A 33 -7.90 -10.43 -7.78
N GLY A 34 -7.25 -10.54 -8.93
CA GLY A 34 -7.74 -11.36 -10.05
C GLY A 34 -7.75 -12.86 -9.73
N LEU A 35 -6.68 -13.38 -9.14
CA LEU A 35 -6.62 -14.80 -8.74
C LEU A 35 -7.63 -15.14 -7.65
N THR A 36 -7.86 -14.22 -6.69
CA THR A 36 -8.90 -14.41 -5.68
C THR A 36 -10.28 -14.39 -6.31
N ALA A 37 -10.57 -13.43 -7.20
CA ALA A 37 -11.84 -13.38 -7.92
C ALA A 37 -12.08 -14.65 -8.74
N ALA A 38 -11.09 -15.09 -9.53
CA ALA A 38 -11.16 -16.32 -10.31
C ALA A 38 -11.40 -17.55 -9.43
N ARG A 39 -10.68 -17.67 -8.31
CA ARG A 39 -10.89 -18.76 -7.33
C ARG A 39 -12.31 -18.77 -6.77
N ARG A 40 -12.85 -17.61 -6.39
CA ARG A 40 -14.23 -17.51 -5.85
C ARG A 40 -15.29 -17.84 -6.90
N LEU A 41 -15.14 -17.35 -8.12
CA LEU A 41 -16.03 -17.67 -9.24
C LEU A 41 -16.00 -19.16 -9.59
N GLN A 42 -14.81 -19.75 -9.66
CA GLN A 42 -14.64 -21.18 -9.89
C GLN A 42 -15.28 -22.02 -8.78
N GLN A 43 -15.11 -21.62 -7.51
CA GLN A 43 -15.77 -22.26 -6.36
C GLN A 43 -17.31 -22.17 -6.43
N ALA A 44 -17.85 -21.15 -7.10
CA ALA A 44 -19.27 -21.00 -7.37
C ALA A 44 -19.75 -21.73 -8.64
N GLY A 45 -18.88 -22.51 -9.30
CA GLY A 45 -19.22 -23.29 -10.50
C GLY A 45 -19.21 -22.50 -11.81
N THR A 46 -18.67 -21.28 -11.83
CA THR A 46 -18.53 -20.45 -13.04
C THR A 46 -17.26 -20.83 -13.80
N SER A 47 -17.33 -20.94 -15.13
CA SER A 47 -16.13 -21.13 -15.96
C SER A 47 -15.35 -19.82 -16.11
N VAL A 48 -14.04 -19.85 -15.86
CA VAL A 48 -13.21 -18.63 -15.79
C VAL A 48 -11.93 -18.80 -16.57
N ALA A 49 -11.57 -17.80 -17.38
CA ALA A 49 -10.23 -17.63 -17.93
C ALA A 49 -9.52 -16.47 -17.24
N VAL A 50 -8.23 -16.64 -16.89
CA VAL A 50 -7.39 -15.57 -16.35
C VAL A 50 -6.37 -15.16 -17.40
N LEU A 51 -6.38 -13.89 -17.79
CA LEU A 51 -5.50 -13.33 -18.81
C LEU A 51 -4.43 -12.48 -18.13
N GLU A 52 -3.19 -12.96 -18.08
CA GLU A 52 -2.06 -12.25 -17.51
C GLU A 52 -1.14 -11.72 -18.61
N ALA A 53 -0.68 -10.48 -18.45
CA ALA A 53 0.20 -9.84 -19.41
C ALA A 53 1.65 -10.33 -19.32
N ARG A 54 2.08 -10.81 -18.14
CA ARG A 54 3.42 -11.35 -17.89
C ARG A 54 3.49 -12.87 -18.08
N ASP A 55 4.72 -13.36 -18.09
CA ASP A 55 5.09 -14.78 -18.01
C ASP A 55 4.94 -15.37 -16.59
N ARG A 56 4.45 -14.57 -15.63
CA ARG A 56 4.27 -14.97 -14.23
C ARG A 56 2.99 -14.39 -13.64
N VAL A 57 2.47 -15.09 -12.64
CA VAL A 57 1.40 -14.59 -11.77
C VAL A 57 1.96 -13.74 -10.62
N GLY A 58 1.08 -13.24 -9.76
CA GLY A 58 1.39 -12.50 -8.52
C GLY A 58 1.29 -10.98 -8.66
N GLY A 59 1.37 -10.44 -9.89
CA GLY A 59 1.28 -9.00 -10.14
C GLY A 59 2.37 -8.22 -9.41
N ARG A 60 1.96 -7.35 -8.46
CA ARG A 60 2.86 -6.54 -7.60
C ARG A 60 3.51 -7.32 -6.46
N ILE A 61 3.23 -8.61 -6.37
CA ILE A 61 3.82 -9.53 -5.38
C ILE A 61 4.68 -10.51 -6.16
N TRP A 62 5.93 -10.68 -5.73
CA TRP A 62 6.88 -11.49 -6.44
C TRP A 62 7.96 -12.02 -5.51
N THR A 63 7.82 -13.29 -5.15
CA THR A 63 8.86 -14.05 -4.45
C THR A 63 9.88 -14.55 -5.46
N TYR A 64 11.12 -14.08 -5.31
CA TYR A 64 12.26 -14.47 -6.11
C TYR A 64 13.19 -15.35 -5.29
N ARG A 65 13.76 -16.41 -5.88
CA ARG A 65 14.76 -17.25 -5.21
C ARG A 65 16.17 -16.84 -5.61
N LEU A 66 17.01 -16.56 -4.63
CA LEU A 66 18.45 -16.34 -4.82
C LEU A 66 19.13 -17.63 -5.32
N GLY A 67 20.41 -17.52 -5.70
CA GLY A 67 21.17 -18.66 -6.23
C GLY A 67 21.32 -19.84 -5.24
N ASP A 68 21.19 -19.58 -3.94
CA ASP A 68 21.18 -20.58 -2.88
C ASP A 68 19.76 -21.10 -2.54
N GLY A 69 18.74 -20.65 -3.28
CA GLY A 69 17.34 -21.01 -3.07
C GLY A 69 16.58 -20.14 -2.05
N THR A 70 17.26 -19.21 -1.37
CA THR A 70 16.62 -18.33 -0.37
C THR A 70 15.52 -17.48 -1.02
N PRO A 71 14.27 -17.51 -0.53
CA PRO A 71 13.19 -16.67 -1.04
C PRO A 71 13.36 -15.22 -0.59
N VAL A 72 13.10 -14.29 -1.51
CA VAL A 72 13.12 -12.84 -1.28
C VAL A 72 11.93 -12.22 -1.99
N ASP A 73 11.08 -11.52 -1.26
CA ASP A 73 9.98 -10.75 -1.85
C ASP A 73 10.49 -9.44 -2.45
N ARG A 74 10.24 -9.25 -3.74
CA ARG A 74 10.58 -8.04 -4.51
C ARG A 74 9.40 -7.07 -4.65
N GLY A 75 8.30 -7.36 -3.96
CA GLY A 75 7.03 -6.65 -4.04
C GLY A 75 6.42 -6.41 -2.67
N GLY A 76 5.10 -6.35 -2.60
CA GLY A 76 4.40 -6.31 -1.31
C GLY A 76 4.67 -7.59 -0.50
N ALA A 77 5.05 -7.43 0.76
CA ALA A 77 5.44 -8.55 1.62
C ALA A 77 4.72 -8.57 2.99
N TRP A 78 4.17 -7.42 3.42
CA TRP A 78 3.63 -7.27 4.77
C TRP A 78 2.12 -7.43 4.88
N LEU A 79 1.70 -8.05 5.99
CA LEU A 79 0.34 -8.09 6.50
C LEU A 79 0.30 -7.53 7.94
N GLY A 80 -0.65 -6.65 8.19
CA GLY A 80 -0.88 -6.04 9.50
C GLY A 80 -2.30 -6.22 10.01
N PRO A 81 -2.61 -5.68 11.20
CA PRO A 81 -3.97 -5.68 11.73
C PRO A 81 -4.99 -5.15 10.71
N ARG A 82 -6.21 -5.70 10.73
CA ARG A 82 -7.33 -5.38 9.82
C ARG A 82 -7.17 -5.89 8.38
N HIS A 83 -6.07 -6.56 8.04
CA HIS A 83 -5.94 -7.30 6.77
C HIS A 83 -6.68 -8.66 6.80
N ASP A 84 -7.91 -8.68 7.32
CA ASP A 84 -8.65 -9.90 7.66
C ASP A 84 -8.91 -10.80 6.45
N ALA A 85 -9.14 -10.20 5.28
CA ALA A 85 -9.31 -10.93 4.03
C ALA A 85 -8.02 -11.64 3.60
N ALA A 86 -6.86 -10.99 3.77
CA ALA A 86 -5.56 -11.58 3.42
C ALA A 86 -5.18 -12.72 4.38
N PHE A 87 -5.37 -12.53 5.69
CA PHE A 87 -5.15 -13.60 6.66
C PHE A 87 -6.10 -14.79 6.45
N ARG A 88 -7.34 -14.53 6.04
CA ARG A 88 -8.28 -15.61 5.69
C ARG A 88 -7.82 -16.37 4.45
N LEU A 89 -7.39 -15.66 3.40
CA LEU A 89 -6.85 -16.28 2.20
C LEU A 89 -5.62 -17.13 2.51
N ALA A 90 -4.69 -16.63 3.34
CA ALA A 90 -3.52 -17.38 3.76
C ALA A 90 -3.91 -18.71 4.44
N ARG A 91 -4.88 -18.70 5.36
CA ARG A 91 -5.41 -19.92 5.99
C ARG A 91 -6.04 -20.88 4.98
N GLU A 92 -6.83 -20.37 4.04
CA GLU A 92 -7.48 -21.18 3.01
C GLU A 92 -6.48 -21.83 2.03
N THR A 93 -5.29 -21.25 1.88
CA THR A 93 -4.23 -21.75 0.99
C THR A 93 -3.11 -22.47 1.74
N GLY A 94 -3.19 -22.58 3.08
CA GLY A 94 -2.15 -23.19 3.90
C GLY A 94 -0.85 -22.38 4.00
N VAL A 95 -0.89 -21.08 3.70
CA VAL A 95 0.26 -20.18 3.77
C VAL A 95 0.38 -19.62 5.19
N THR A 96 1.59 -19.61 5.72
CA THR A 96 1.92 -19.11 7.07
C THR A 96 2.47 -17.68 7.02
N THR A 97 2.49 -17.04 8.19
CA THR A 97 3.07 -15.71 8.37
C THR A 97 3.99 -15.71 9.59
N TYR A 98 5.01 -14.86 9.57
CA TYR A 98 5.94 -14.68 10.69
C TYR A 98 6.14 -13.20 11.00
N LYS A 99 6.58 -12.86 12.22
CA LYS A 99 6.76 -11.47 12.64
C LYS A 99 7.98 -10.85 11.98
N THR A 100 7.85 -9.59 11.56
CA THR A 100 8.98 -8.75 11.17
C THR A 100 9.97 -8.66 12.33
N TRP A 101 11.25 -8.90 12.03
CA TRP A 101 12.31 -8.81 13.03
C TRP A 101 12.57 -7.34 13.42
N VAL A 102 12.26 -6.98 14.67
CA VAL A 102 12.40 -5.60 15.19
C VAL A 102 13.48 -5.44 16.26
N LYS A 103 14.14 -6.51 16.68
CA LYS A 103 15.14 -6.45 17.75
C LYS A 103 16.42 -5.79 17.23
N GLY A 104 16.77 -4.65 17.81
CA GLY A 104 18.01 -3.93 17.51
C GLY A 104 17.85 -2.42 17.72
N ALA A 105 18.88 -1.68 17.30
CA ALA A 105 18.79 -0.23 17.18
C ALA A 105 18.35 0.15 15.76
N HIS A 106 17.45 1.11 15.64
CA HIS A 106 17.17 1.80 14.39
C HIS A 106 18.27 2.83 14.10
N LEU A 107 18.49 3.10 12.82
CA LEU A 107 19.46 4.08 12.35
C LEU A 107 18.73 5.25 11.70
N LEU A 108 18.99 6.46 12.17
CA LEU A 108 18.67 7.69 11.46
C LEU A 108 19.94 8.20 10.79
N VAL A 109 19.92 8.32 9.46
CA VAL A 109 21.03 8.82 8.66
C VAL A 109 20.65 10.20 8.12
N ASP A 110 21.48 11.19 8.42
CA ASP A 110 21.33 12.59 8.03
C ASP A 110 22.67 13.06 7.44
N GLY A 111 22.79 12.96 6.11
CA GLY A 111 24.07 13.09 5.42
C GLY A 111 25.11 12.10 5.98
N ASP A 112 26.24 12.62 6.43
CA ASP A 112 27.32 11.82 7.04
C ASP A 112 27.06 11.44 8.52
N ARG A 113 25.96 11.93 9.11
CA ARG A 113 25.65 11.69 10.53
C ARG A 113 24.74 10.48 10.68
N VAL A 114 25.19 9.49 11.45
CA VAL A 114 24.39 8.31 11.83
C VAL A 114 24.05 8.35 13.31
N ARG A 115 22.76 8.30 13.64
CA ARG A 115 22.26 8.23 15.02
C ARG A 115 21.54 6.92 15.26
N ARG A 116 21.93 6.21 16.32
CA ARG A 116 21.23 5.01 16.80
C ARG A 116 20.11 5.41 17.76
N TYR A 117 18.95 4.80 17.61
CA TYR A 117 17.86 4.93 18.57
C TYR A 117 17.11 3.61 18.73
N THR A 118 16.36 3.48 19.82
CA THR A 118 15.46 2.35 20.08
C THR A 118 14.03 2.89 20.20
N GLY A 119 13.05 2.06 19.85
CA GLY A 119 11.64 2.46 19.81
C GLY A 119 11.26 3.21 18.52
N LEU A 120 10.03 3.71 18.46
CA LEU A 120 9.41 4.18 17.20
C LEU A 120 10.03 5.48 16.65
N ILE A 121 10.54 6.36 17.51
CA ILE A 121 10.98 7.71 17.11
C ILE A 121 12.35 8.01 17.74
N PRO A 122 13.27 8.68 17.02
CA PRO A 122 14.51 9.20 17.59
C PRO A 122 14.26 10.10 18.81
N LYS A 123 15.24 10.22 19.71
CA LYS A 123 15.17 11.17 20.83
C LYS A 123 15.12 12.61 20.30
N ILE A 124 13.94 13.24 20.45
CA ILE A 124 13.68 14.63 20.10
C ILE A 124 13.14 15.40 21.31
N SER A 125 13.08 16.73 21.23
CA SER A 125 12.63 17.56 22.35
C SER A 125 11.17 17.24 22.74
N PRO A 126 10.79 17.32 24.04
CA PRO A 126 9.42 17.06 24.47
C PRO A 126 8.38 17.94 23.77
N LEU A 127 8.73 19.19 23.48
CA LEU A 127 7.87 20.09 22.70
C LEU A 127 7.63 19.57 21.28
N ALA A 128 8.67 19.02 20.63
CA ALA A 128 8.52 18.41 19.31
C ALA A 128 7.58 17.20 19.37
N VAL A 129 7.77 16.31 20.36
CA VAL A 129 6.87 15.16 20.59
C VAL A 129 5.43 15.62 20.75
N LEU A 130 5.18 16.66 21.55
CA LEU A 130 3.83 17.20 21.75
C LEU A 130 3.22 17.72 20.44
N THR A 131 3.96 18.52 19.65
CA THR A 131 3.43 19.04 18.38
C THR A 131 3.15 17.95 17.35
N ILE A 132 3.98 16.89 17.30
CA ILE A 132 3.74 15.72 16.46
C ILE A 132 2.48 14.98 16.91
N ALA A 133 2.34 14.73 18.22
CA ALA A 133 1.15 14.06 18.78
C ALA A 133 -0.14 14.85 18.49
N LEU A 134 -0.10 16.18 18.59
CA LEU A 134 -1.23 17.04 18.23
C LEU A 134 -1.57 16.96 16.73
N ALA A 135 -0.56 16.95 15.86
CA ALA A 135 -0.75 16.80 14.41
C ALA A 135 -1.34 15.43 14.06
N GLN A 136 -0.83 14.34 14.65
CA GLN A 136 -1.35 12.98 14.49
C GLN A 136 -2.80 12.87 14.98
N ALA A 137 -3.09 13.38 16.19
CA ALA A 137 -4.44 13.38 16.74
C ALA A 137 -5.43 14.18 15.87
N ARG A 138 -4.97 15.25 15.21
CA ARG A 138 -5.76 15.99 14.22
C ARG A 138 -6.05 15.13 12.99
N VAL A 139 -5.05 14.44 12.43
CA VAL A 139 -5.23 13.53 11.30
C VAL A 139 -6.21 12.41 11.64
N ASP A 140 -6.02 11.73 12.77
CA ASP A 140 -6.93 10.65 13.20
C ASP A 140 -8.36 11.13 13.39
N ARG A 141 -8.55 12.34 13.95
CA ARG A 141 -9.89 12.93 14.11
C ARG A 141 -10.56 13.22 12.76
N LEU A 142 -9.80 13.69 11.78
CA LEU A 142 -10.31 13.96 10.44
C LEU A 142 -10.60 12.64 9.68
N ALA A 143 -9.71 11.66 9.79
CA ALA A 143 -9.85 10.34 9.17
C ALA A 143 -11.11 9.61 9.64
N LYS A 144 -11.51 9.75 10.90
CA LYS A 144 -12.78 9.22 11.43
C LYS A 144 -14.03 9.71 10.69
N ARG A 145 -13.95 10.83 9.96
CA ARG A 145 -15.06 11.39 9.17
C ARG A 145 -15.06 10.92 7.71
N VAL A 146 -14.11 10.10 7.30
CA VAL A 146 -14.01 9.56 5.95
C VAL A 146 -14.69 8.19 5.90
N PRO A 147 -15.76 8.01 5.10
CA PRO A 147 -16.33 6.69 4.84
C PRO A 147 -15.35 5.78 4.08
N LEU A 148 -15.38 4.47 4.37
CA LEU A 148 -14.45 3.53 3.75
C LEU A 148 -14.92 3.04 2.37
N ASP A 149 -16.23 2.99 2.14
CA ASP A 149 -16.79 2.52 0.87
C ASP A 149 -16.83 3.66 -0.17
N ASP A 150 -17.02 4.89 0.29
CA ASP A 150 -17.21 6.08 -0.54
C ASP A 150 -16.49 7.31 0.05
N PRO A 151 -15.14 7.34 0.09
CA PRO A 151 -14.38 8.43 0.73
C PRO A 151 -14.68 9.83 0.19
N TRP A 152 -15.13 9.94 -1.07
CA TRP A 152 -15.56 11.19 -1.70
C TRP A 152 -16.87 11.77 -1.14
N SER A 153 -17.64 11.01 -0.36
CA SER A 153 -18.87 11.52 0.29
C SER A 153 -18.61 12.17 1.65
N ALA A 154 -17.36 12.18 2.14
CA ALA A 154 -17.01 12.79 3.41
C ALA A 154 -17.40 14.29 3.45
N PRO A 155 -17.77 14.86 4.61
CA PRO A 155 -18.34 16.23 4.70
C PRO A 155 -17.49 17.37 4.12
N ARG A 156 -16.19 17.15 3.93
CA ARG A 156 -15.24 18.11 3.31
C ARG A 156 -14.34 17.43 2.28
N ALA A 157 -14.83 16.37 1.64
CA ALA A 157 -14.05 15.56 0.70
C ALA A 157 -13.40 16.41 -0.39
N ALA A 158 -14.17 17.27 -1.07
CA ALA A 158 -13.65 18.14 -2.13
C ALA A 158 -12.52 19.07 -1.64
N GLU A 159 -12.62 19.62 -0.43
CA GLU A 159 -11.56 20.47 0.14
C GLU A 159 -10.32 19.65 0.51
N TRP A 160 -10.50 18.46 1.10
CA TRP A 160 -9.39 17.59 1.49
C TRP A 160 -8.69 17.00 0.27
N ASP A 161 -9.43 16.71 -0.80
CA ASP A 161 -8.88 16.13 -2.03
C ASP A 161 -8.17 17.17 -2.91
N ALA A 162 -8.64 18.43 -2.86
CA ALA A 162 -7.96 19.56 -3.50
C ALA A 162 -6.68 20.03 -2.78
N ARG A 163 -6.31 19.39 -1.66
CA ARG A 163 -5.12 19.74 -0.88
C ARG A 163 -4.14 18.59 -0.84
N THR A 164 -2.88 18.93 -0.91
CA THR A 164 -1.78 17.97 -0.81
C THR A 164 -1.45 17.67 0.65
N VAL A 165 -0.83 16.52 0.91
CA VAL A 165 -0.28 16.21 2.24
C VAL A 165 0.82 17.22 2.61
N GLY A 166 1.58 17.72 1.63
CA GLY A 166 2.56 18.79 1.83
C GLY A 166 1.93 20.07 2.40
N SER A 167 0.84 20.54 1.79
CA SER A 167 0.09 21.71 2.29
C SER A 167 -0.50 21.49 3.69
N PHE A 168 -0.85 20.25 4.04
CA PHE A 168 -1.22 19.91 5.41
C PHE A 168 -0.01 20.03 6.36
N LEU A 169 1.15 19.47 5.99
CA LEU A 169 2.36 19.46 6.81
C LEU A 169 2.83 20.89 7.14
N GLU A 170 2.81 21.79 6.16
CA GLU A 170 3.12 23.21 6.36
C GLU A 170 2.30 23.84 7.48
N ARG A 171 1.00 23.49 7.55
CA ARG A 171 0.01 24.03 8.49
C ARG A 171 -0.25 23.12 9.69
N SER A 172 0.54 22.07 9.87
CA SER A 172 0.34 21.05 10.90
C SER A 172 0.66 21.55 12.32
N GLY A 173 1.53 22.56 12.42
CA GLY A 173 2.07 23.04 13.70
C GLY A 173 3.23 22.21 14.26
N ILE A 174 3.74 21.22 13.51
CA ILE A 174 4.97 20.50 13.88
C ILE A 174 6.13 21.50 13.90
N SER A 175 6.72 21.70 15.06
CA SER A 175 7.72 22.77 15.29
C SER A 175 9.15 22.35 14.99
N SER A 176 9.43 21.05 14.94
CA SER A 176 10.76 20.50 14.69
C SER A 176 10.96 20.16 13.22
N GLN A 177 12.08 20.59 12.64
CA GLN A 177 12.46 20.20 11.28
C GLN A 177 12.56 18.68 11.16
N LEU A 178 13.27 18.02 12.07
CA LEU A 178 13.35 16.56 12.13
C LEU A 178 11.96 15.90 12.25
N GLY A 179 11.01 16.52 12.93
CA GLY A 179 9.64 16.01 13.00
C GLY A 179 8.91 16.07 11.65
N ARG A 180 9.15 17.13 10.88
CA ARG A 180 8.63 17.29 9.51
C ARG A 180 9.29 16.30 8.56
N ASP A 181 10.62 16.15 8.64
CA ASP A 181 11.38 15.22 7.80
C ASP A 181 10.97 13.77 8.06
N LEU A 182 10.74 13.38 9.31
CA LEU A 182 10.26 12.04 9.65
C LEU A 182 8.83 11.79 9.14
N PHE A 183 7.94 12.77 9.24
CA PHE A 183 6.59 12.67 8.68
C PHE A 183 6.64 12.55 7.15
N GLU A 184 7.45 13.38 6.51
CA GLU A 184 7.67 13.35 5.07
C GLU A 184 8.22 11.99 4.63
N MET A 185 9.26 11.48 5.28
CA MET A 185 9.84 10.17 5.01
C MET A 185 8.78 9.06 5.17
N ALA A 186 7.95 9.11 6.20
CA ALA A 186 6.89 8.12 6.41
C ALA A 186 5.84 8.15 5.30
N VAL A 187 5.40 9.34 4.87
CA VAL A 187 4.43 9.50 3.78
C VAL A 187 5.04 9.10 2.44
N ARG A 188 6.26 9.53 2.12
CA ARG A 188 6.99 9.11 0.91
C ARG A 188 7.15 7.59 0.88
N GLY A 189 7.51 6.97 2.02
CA GLY A 189 7.62 5.51 2.13
C GLY A 189 6.29 4.78 1.91
N LEU A 190 5.16 5.40 2.27
CA LEU A 190 3.84 4.82 2.09
C LEU A 190 3.32 4.92 0.65
N PHE A 191 3.47 6.09 0.02
CA PHE A 191 2.91 6.37 -1.31
C PHE A 191 3.90 6.16 -2.46
N ALA A 192 5.19 6.06 -2.15
CA ALA A 192 6.28 6.10 -3.13
C ALA A 192 6.23 7.36 -4.02
N ASP A 193 5.80 8.49 -3.44
CA ASP A 193 5.59 9.75 -4.16
C ASP A 193 5.89 10.97 -3.27
N ASP A 194 6.00 12.16 -3.87
CA ASP A 194 6.18 13.43 -3.16
C ASP A 194 4.90 13.83 -2.41
N LEU A 195 5.07 14.46 -1.24
CA LEU A 195 3.92 14.92 -0.43
C LEU A 195 3.04 15.93 -1.15
N ASN A 196 3.60 16.64 -2.13
CA ASN A 196 2.87 17.61 -2.95
C ASN A 196 2.04 16.96 -4.07
N ASP A 197 2.22 15.67 -4.33
CA ASP A 197 1.43 14.92 -5.31
C ASP A 197 0.39 14.01 -4.64
N VAL A 198 0.47 13.84 -3.32
CA VAL A 198 -0.47 13.01 -2.55
C VAL A 198 -1.66 13.83 -2.04
N SER A 199 -2.88 13.42 -2.42
CA SER A 199 -4.14 13.95 -1.87
C SER A 199 -4.23 13.76 -0.36
N PHE A 200 -4.59 14.82 0.36
CA PHE A 200 -4.81 14.75 1.79
C PHE A 200 -6.05 13.90 2.13
N LEU A 201 -7.11 13.92 1.31
CA LEU A 201 -8.24 13.00 1.47
C LEU A 201 -7.77 11.54 1.39
N HIS A 202 -6.87 11.22 0.46
CA HIS A 202 -6.36 9.86 0.30
C HIS A 202 -5.53 9.40 1.51
N LEU A 203 -4.71 10.28 2.10
CA LEU A 203 -4.05 10.00 3.39
C LEU A 203 -5.08 9.72 4.50
N LEU A 204 -6.12 10.56 4.63
CA LEU A 204 -7.16 10.37 5.64
C LEU A 204 -7.90 9.03 5.46
N PHE A 205 -8.17 8.64 4.21
CA PHE A 205 -8.76 7.35 3.88
C PHE A 205 -7.87 6.18 4.33
N LEU A 206 -6.56 6.21 4.00
CA LEU A 206 -5.65 5.14 4.43
C LEU A 206 -5.51 5.07 5.94
N VAL A 207 -5.43 6.22 6.63
CA VAL A 207 -5.43 6.28 8.10
C VAL A 207 -6.71 5.65 8.65
N ARG A 208 -7.87 5.96 8.08
CA ARG A 208 -9.16 5.38 8.49
C ARG A 208 -9.21 3.87 8.29
N ALA A 209 -8.67 3.38 7.17
CA ALA A 209 -8.63 1.96 6.83
C ALA A 209 -7.75 1.16 7.80
N HIS A 210 -6.65 1.75 8.26
CA HIS A 210 -5.72 1.14 9.21
C HIS A 210 -6.05 1.45 10.68
N GLY A 211 -7.06 2.29 10.94
CA GLY A 211 -7.57 2.62 12.27
C GLY A 211 -6.90 3.85 12.91
N SER A 212 -5.60 4.05 12.69
CA SER A 212 -4.89 5.27 13.10
C SER A 212 -3.64 5.51 12.25
N ILE A 213 -3.13 6.74 12.28
CA ILE A 213 -1.88 7.10 11.61
C ILE A 213 -0.68 6.38 12.24
N SER A 214 -0.73 6.12 13.54
CA SER A 214 0.31 5.34 14.21
C SER A 214 0.32 3.89 13.72
N THR A 215 -0.85 3.24 13.65
CA THR A 215 -0.97 1.86 13.15
C THR A 215 -0.48 1.73 11.71
N LEU A 216 -0.78 2.74 10.88
CA LEU A 216 -0.34 2.79 9.48
C LEU A 216 1.19 2.80 9.33
N PHE A 217 1.92 3.46 10.23
CA PHE A 217 3.38 3.61 10.15
C PHE A 217 4.18 2.67 11.07
N SER A 218 3.52 1.95 11.97
CA SER A 218 4.19 1.03 12.90
C SER A 218 4.48 -0.35 12.30
N ILE A 219 5.50 -1.01 12.85
CA ILE A 219 5.77 -2.43 12.60
C ILE A 219 4.95 -3.27 13.59
N GLU A 220 5.25 -3.19 14.88
CA GLU A 220 4.51 -3.92 15.91
C GLU A 220 3.07 -3.41 16.03
N ASN A 221 2.09 -4.31 16.00
CA ASN A 221 0.66 -3.98 15.94
C ASN A 221 0.31 -2.98 14.83
N GLY A 222 1.08 -2.96 13.73
CA GLY A 222 0.94 -2.03 12.63
C GLY A 222 0.93 -2.69 11.25
N ALA A 223 0.90 -1.87 10.19
CA ALA A 223 0.76 -2.35 8.81
C ALA A 223 1.88 -3.29 8.36
N GLN A 224 3.06 -3.20 8.98
CA GLN A 224 4.27 -3.94 8.61
C GLN A 224 4.59 -5.12 9.55
N GLU A 225 3.60 -5.60 10.30
CA GLU A 225 3.83 -6.52 11.41
C GLU A 225 4.29 -7.93 11.00
N ASN A 226 3.62 -8.52 10.01
CA ASN A 226 3.85 -9.91 9.63
C ASN A 226 4.32 -9.98 8.17
N LEU A 227 5.31 -10.82 7.91
CA LEU A 227 5.72 -11.26 6.58
C LEU A 227 5.03 -12.59 6.25
N VAL A 228 4.98 -12.91 4.96
CA VAL A 228 4.44 -14.18 4.45
C VAL A 228 5.61 -15.15 4.23
N ASP A 229 5.41 -16.43 4.58
CA ASP A 229 6.39 -17.53 4.43
C ASP A 229 6.25 -18.25 3.07
#